data_AF-A0A959XWD9-F1
#
_entry.id   AF-A0A959XWD9-F1
#
_cell.length_a   1.000
_cell.length_b   1.000
_cell.length_c   1.000
_cell.angle_alpha   90.00
_cell.angle_beta   90.00
_cell.angle_gamma   90.00
#
_symmetry.space_group_name_H-M   'P 1'
#
loop_
_entity.id
_entity.type
_entity.pdbx_description
1 polymer ?
#
loop_
_entity_poly.entity_id
_entity_poly.type
_entity_poly.pdbx_seq_one_letter_code
_entity_poly.pdbx_strand_id
1 'polypeptide(L)' 'MKKALPLLSLLVSTPLFGQNPLAIPPLVTADTFHLHVAPSTAEFYPGVVTNTYGINAPYLGATLELQY' A
#
# COMPACT_ATOMS: atom_id res chain seq x y z
N MET A 1 -5.31 -45.44 16.52
CA MET A 1 -5.23 -43.96 16.57
C MET A 1 -4.46 -43.46 15.35
N LYS A 2 -5.10 -43.38 14.16
CA LYS A 2 -4.40 -43.07 12.89
C LYS A 2 -5.13 -42.02 12.02
N LYS A 3 -6.27 -41.49 12.48
CA LYS A 3 -7.15 -40.59 11.70
C LYS A 3 -6.99 -39.10 12.04
N ALA A 4 -6.07 -38.74 12.94
CA ALA A 4 -5.86 -37.34 13.34
C ALA A 4 -4.91 -36.56 12.40
N LEU A 5 -4.18 -37.26 11.53
CA LEU A 5 -3.16 -36.66 10.67
C LEU A 5 -3.68 -35.71 9.56
N PRO A 6 -4.83 -35.94 8.90
CA PRO A 6 -5.27 -35.06 7.81
C PRO A 6 -5.90 -33.75 8.31
N LEU A 7 -6.31 -33.69 9.59
CA LEU A 7 -6.93 -32.49 10.18
C LEU A 7 -5.87 -31.42 10.47
N LEU A 8 -4.64 -31.84 10.80
CA LEU A 8 -3.54 -30.92 11.12
C LEU A 8 -2.96 -30.25 9.86
N SER A 9 -3.00 -30.91 8.70
CA SER A 9 -2.52 -30.36 7.43
C SER A 9 -3.42 -29.28 6.84
N LEU A 10 -4.68 -29.19 7.27
CA LEU A 10 -5.62 -28.16 6.78
C LEU A 10 -5.43 -26.80 7.47
N LEU A 11 -4.72 -26.75 8.60
CA LEU A 11 -4.46 -25.50 9.35
C LEU A 11 -3.29 -24.67 8.78
N VAL A 12 -2.54 -25.18 7.80
CA VAL A 12 -1.31 -24.55 7.27
C VAL A 12 -1.52 -23.92 5.90
N SER A 13 -2.74 -23.52 5.55
CA SER A 13 -2.98 -22.67 4.37
C SER A 13 -2.96 -21.19 4.77
N THR A 14 -1.86 -20.71 5.35
CA THR A 14 -1.66 -19.26 5.42
C THR A 14 -1.27 -18.78 4.03
N PRO A 15 -1.93 -17.75 3.48
CA PRO A 15 -1.52 -17.21 2.21
C PRO A 15 -0.12 -16.60 2.36
N LEU A 16 0.87 -17.24 1.73
CA LEU A 16 2.22 -16.70 1.55
C LEU A 16 2.14 -15.57 0.51
N PHE A 17 1.67 -14.40 0.93
CA PHE A 17 1.75 -13.18 0.13
C PHE A 17 3.20 -12.69 0.13
N GLY A 18 4.02 -13.21 -0.78
CA GLY A 18 5.43 -12.83 -0.89
C GLY A 18 5.67 -11.42 -1.46
N GLN A 19 4.61 -10.71 -1.88
CA GLN A 19 4.70 -9.38 -2.48
C GLN A 19 3.55 -8.51 -1.97
N ASN A 20 3.88 -7.31 -1.48
CA ASN A 20 2.86 -6.29 -1.22
C ASN A 20 2.25 -5.86 -2.56
N PRO A 21 0.92 -5.63 -2.63
CA PRO A 21 0.31 -5.04 -3.82
C PRO A 21 1.04 -3.75 -4.20
N LEU A 22 1.31 -3.57 -5.49
CA LEU A 22 1.94 -2.34 -5.98
C LEU A 22 0.97 -1.18 -5.76
N ALA A 23 1.41 -0.17 -5.01
CA ALA A 23 0.66 1.07 -4.86
C ALA A 23 0.67 1.83 -6.18
N ILE A 24 -0.52 2.09 -6.74
CA ILE A 24 -0.70 2.95 -7.90
C ILE A 24 -1.20 4.31 -7.39
N PRO A 25 -0.45 5.40 -7.61
CA PRO A 25 -0.92 6.72 -7.25
C PRO A 25 -2.22 7.10 -7.99
N PRO A 26 -3.11 7.89 -7.37
CA PRO A 26 -4.28 8.40 -8.07
C PRO A 26 -3.86 9.28 -9.24
N LEU A 27 -4.58 9.18 -10.36
CA LEU A 27 -4.43 10.10 -11.49
C LEU A 27 -5.21 11.39 -11.21
N VAL A 28 -4.56 12.54 -11.41
CA VAL A 28 -5.19 13.85 -11.38
C VAL A 28 -4.96 14.54 -12.72
N THR A 29 -6.05 14.81 -13.42
CA THR A 29 -6.04 15.52 -14.70
C THR A 29 -6.53 16.96 -14.49
N ALA A 30 -5.71 17.94 -14.82
CA ALA A 30 -6.04 19.36 -14.71
C ALA A 30 -5.13 20.22 -15.59
N ASP A 31 -5.49 21.50 -15.76
CA ASP A 31 -4.63 22.53 -16.36
C ASP A 31 -3.70 23.20 -15.32
N THR A 32 -4.09 23.16 -14.05
CA THR A 32 -3.40 23.76 -12.90
C THR A 32 -3.43 22.79 -11.71
N PHE A 33 -2.29 22.64 -11.03
CA PHE A 33 -2.16 21.76 -9.86
C PHE A 33 -1.75 22.54 -8.61
N HIS A 34 -2.46 22.33 -7.50
CA HIS A 34 -2.09 22.85 -6.19
C HIS A 34 -1.37 21.76 -5.39
N LEU A 35 -0.04 21.83 -5.31
CA LEU A 35 0.81 20.82 -4.69
C LEU A 35 1.30 21.31 -3.32
N HIS A 36 0.82 20.69 -2.23
CA HIS A 36 1.27 20.99 -0.88
C HIS A 36 2.15 19.86 -0.34
N VAL A 37 3.44 20.16 -0.15
CA VAL A 37 4.44 19.24 0.42
C VAL A 37 4.37 19.31 1.94
N ALA A 38 4.19 18.17 2.60
CA ALA A 38 4.18 18.11 4.06
C ALA A 38 4.83 16.82 4.59
N PRO A 39 5.40 16.85 5.82
CA PRO A 39 5.72 15.64 6.56
C PRO A 39 4.44 14.83 6.83
N SER A 40 4.56 13.51 6.80
CA SER A 40 3.47 12.59 7.11
C SER A 40 4.00 11.26 7.63
N THR A 41 3.12 10.26 7.73
CA THR A 41 3.46 8.89 8.10
C THR A 41 2.70 7.88 7.24
N ALA A 42 3.31 6.74 6.97
CA ALA A 42 2.67 5.64 6.25
C ALA A 42 3.11 4.27 6.81
N GLU A 43 2.21 3.28 6.80
CA GLU A 43 2.54 1.89 7.06
C GLU A 43 2.66 1.12 5.75
N PHE A 44 3.89 0.79 5.35
CA PHE A 44 4.15 -0.08 4.18
C PHE A 44 4.02 -1.56 4.51
N TYR A 45 4.21 -1.89 5.80
CA TYR A 45 4.00 -3.21 6.37
C TYR A 45 3.17 -3.03 7.66
N PRO A 46 2.22 -3.93 7.94
CA PRO A 46 1.34 -3.80 9.10
C PRO A 46 2.12 -3.61 10.42
N GLY A 47 1.81 -2.53 11.15
CA GLY A 47 2.41 -2.23 12.45
C GLY A 47 3.76 -1.53 12.40
N VAL A 48 4.27 -1.18 11.21
CA VAL A 48 5.51 -0.42 11.04
C VAL A 48 5.22 0.97 10.49
N VAL A 49 5.08 1.94 11.41
CA VAL A 49 4.89 3.35 11.06
C VAL A 49 6.20 3.95 10.58
N THR A 50 6.22 4.42 9.33
CA THR A 50 7.38 5.08 8.71
C THR A 50 7.12 6.57 8.57
N ASN A 51 8.07 7.40 9.02
CA ASN A 51 8.03 8.84 8.76
C ASN A 51 8.30 9.10 7.27
N THR A 52 7.43 9.87 6.63
CA THR A 52 7.43 10.11 5.18
C THR A 52 7.23 11.59 4.89
N TYR A 53 7.34 11.93 3.60
CA TYR A 53 6.81 13.17 3.04
C TYR A 53 5.86 12.82 1.91
N GLY A 54 4.86 13.65 1.70
CA GLY A 54 3.98 13.54 0.53
C GLY A 54 3.47 14.88 0.04
N ILE A 55 2.83 14.82 -1.12
CA ILE A 55 2.24 15.92 -1.86
C ILE A 55 0.73 15.69 -1.85
N ASN A 56 0.02 16.41 -0.97
CA ASN A 56 -1.41 16.18 -0.68
C ASN A 56 -1.74 14.72 -0.30
N ALA A 57 -0.75 13.95 0.18
CA ALA A 57 -0.87 12.52 0.44
C ALA A 57 0.08 12.07 1.57
N PRO A 58 -0.14 10.89 2.18
CA PRO A 58 0.74 10.37 3.24
C PRO A 58 2.14 9.96 2.76
N TYR A 59 2.31 9.60 1.50
CA TYR A 59 3.60 9.34 0.86
C TYR A 59 3.46 9.58 -0.65
N LEU A 60 4.54 10.00 -1.31
CA LEU A 60 4.53 10.39 -2.73
C LEU A 60 3.43 11.44 -3.00
N GLY A 61 2.72 11.35 -4.11
CA GLY A 61 1.61 12.22 -4.47
C GLY A 61 0.84 11.61 -5.64
N ALA A 62 -0.13 12.32 -6.19
CA ALA A 62 -0.84 11.89 -7.39
C ALA A 62 0.06 11.82 -8.63
N THR A 63 -0.27 10.92 -9.56
CA THR A 63 0.21 11.00 -10.95
C THR A 63 -0.54 12.15 -11.62
N LEU A 64 0.18 13.09 -12.23
CA LEU A 64 -0.43 14.26 -12.86
C LEU A 64 -0.49 14.05 -14.38
N GLU A 65 -1.67 14.29 -14.95
CA GLU A 65 -1.89 14.40 -16.39
C GLU A 65 -2.26 15.85 -16.71
N LEU A 66 -1.40 16.54 -17.44
CA LEU A 66 -1.65 17.93 -17.82
C LEU A 66 -2.60 17.97 -19.01
N GLN A 67 -3.74 18.62 -18.81
CA GLN A 67 -4.74 18.82 -19.86
C GLN A 67 -4.51 20.18 -20.52
N TYR A 68 -4.17 20.14 -21.81
CA TYR A 68 -3.99 21.29 -22.68
C TYR A 68 -5.19 21.51 -23.59
#